data_AF-A0A6N8HR33-F1
#
_entry.id   AF-A0A6N8HR33-F1
#
_cell.length_a   1.000
_cell.length_b   1.000
_cell.length_c   1.000
_cell.angle_alpha   90.00
_cell.angle_beta   90.00
_cell.angle_gamma   90.00
#
_symmetry.space_group_name_H-M   'P 1'
#
loop_
_entity.id
_entity.type
_entity.pdbx_description
1 polymer ?
#
loop_
_entity_poly.entity_id
_entity_poly.type
_entity_poly.pdbx_seq_one_letter_code
_entity_poly.pdbx_strand_id
1 'polypeptide(L)'
;MDVSIGGLIGVYGGMICGLIGWGYARIKLKKERGLDEVHVHIRTKAKSFAWYVTLVLIYFFLTLTMIGIEMSMAMVLSLLLLGHVGSWGITSVIMEVNLSREEPFKPPYVAGGIILICLSVLIFTVITIATHVWWYLLLGIPFAAGGLIITLMRPKHTESF
;
A
#
# COMPACT_ATOMS: atom_id res chain seq x y z
N MET A 1 -19.32 1.42 -25.33
CA MET A 1 -18.53 1.42 -24.09
C MET A 1 -19.29 2.28 -23.10
N ASP A 2 -20.02 1.68 -22.18
CA ASP A 2 -20.72 2.46 -21.16
C ASP A 2 -19.70 2.97 -20.15
N VAL A 3 -19.58 4.29 -20.09
CA VAL A 3 -18.68 4.96 -19.17
C VAL A 3 -19.24 4.74 -17.75
N SER A 4 -18.51 4.00 -16.92
CA SER A 4 -18.86 3.83 -15.51
C SER A 4 -18.62 5.14 -14.76
N ILE A 5 -19.67 5.97 -14.67
CA ILE A 5 -19.66 7.27 -14.00
C ILE A 5 -19.19 7.12 -12.55
N GLY A 6 -19.65 6.06 -11.85
CA GLY A 6 -19.20 5.76 -10.49
C GLY A 6 -17.71 5.46 -10.40
N GLY A 7 -17.15 4.71 -11.37
CA GLY A 7 -15.72 4.44 -11.44
C GLY A 7 -14.90 5.71 -11.66
N LEU A 8 -15.35 6.61 -12.54
CA LEU A 8 -14.69 7.90 -12.77
C LEU A 8 -14.72 8.79 -11.52
N ILE A 9 -15.88 8.90 -10.86
CA ILE A 9 -16.02 9.66 -9.61
C ILE A 9 -15.08 9.08 -8.53
N GLY A 10 -14.97 7.75 -8.43
CA GLY A 10 -14.05 7.11 -7.50
C GLY A 10 -12.59 7.47 -7.77
N VAL A 11 -12.13 7.34 -9.02
CA VAL A 11 -10.73 7.60 -9.39
C VAL A 11 -10.39 9.08 -9.26
N TYR A 12 -11.16 9.96 -9.89
CA TYR A 12 -10.86 11.40 -9.90
C TYR A 12 -11.21 12.07 -8.57
N GLY A 13 -12.31 11.67 -7.92
CA GLY A 13 -12.65 12.14 -6.59
C GLY A 13 -11.60 11.73 -5.56
N GLY A 14 -11.14 10.47 -5.59
CA GLY A 14 -10.03 9.99 -4.77
C GLY A 14 -8.75 10.78 -5.00
N MET A 15 -8.40 11.06 -6.26
CA MET A 15 -7.25 11.88 -6.63
C MET A 15 -7.34 13.30 -6.04
N ILE A 16 -8.49 13.97 -6.19
CA ILE A 16 -8.71 15.33 -5.68
C ILE A 16 -8.60 15.36 -4.14
N CYS A 17 -9.28 14.44 -3.45
CA CYS A 17 -9.19 14.32 -2.00
C CYS A 17 -7.76 14.06 -1.53
N GLY A 18 -7.03 13.19 -2.24
CA GLY A 18 -5.62 12.92 -1.97
C GLY A 18 -4.71 14.15 -2.15
N LEU A 19 -4.91 14.93 -3.22
CA LEU A 19 -4.17 16.16 -3.46
C LEU A 19 -4.47 17.22 -2.40
N ILE A 20 -5.73 17.39 -2.02
CA ILE A 20 -6.14 18.32 -0.96
C ILE A 20 -5.51 17.91 0.37
N GLY A 21 -5.63 16.65 0.76
CA GLY A 21 -5.04 16.13 2.00
C GLY A 21 -3.51 16.30 2.02
N TRP A 22 -2.84 16.02 0.91
CA TRP A 22 -1.40 16.22 0.78
C TRP A 22 -1.00 17.71 0.91
N GLY A 23 -1.76 18.61 0.29
CA GLY A 23 -1.56 20.05 0.40
C GLY A 23 -1.66 20.54 1.86
N TYR A 24 -2.74 20.16 2.56
CA TYR A 24 -2.93 20.50 3.97
C TYR A 24 -1.81 19.94 4.87
N ALA A 25 -1.38 18.69 4.64
CA ALA A 25 -0.28 18.09 5.37
C ALA A 25 1.02 18.90 5.22
N ARG A 26 1.34 19.36 4.00
CA ARG A 26 2.54 20.18 3.73
C ARG A 26 2.49 21.54 4.41
N ILE A 27 1.33 22.19 4.43
CA ILE A 27 1.15 23.47 5.13
C ILE A 27 1.40 23.30 6.63
N LYS A 28 0.87 22.22 7.23
CA LYS A 28 1.08 21.91 8.65
C LYS A 28 2.55 21.58 8.96
N LEU A 29 3.16 20.70 8.18
CA LEU A 29 4.58 20.33 8.34
C LEU A 29 5.51 21.55 8.22
N LYS A 30 5.19 22.52 7.36
CA LYS A 30 5.96 23.77 7.25
C LYS A 30 5.86 24.64 8.50
N LYS A 31 4.69 24.69 9.15
CA LYS A 31 4.50 25.45 10.40
C LYS A 31 5.24 24.81 11.57
N GLU A 32 5.28 23.48 11.62
CA GLU A 32 5.92 22.71 12.69
C GLU A 32 7.41 22.45 12.45
N ARG A 33 8.01 23.04 11.40
CA ARG A 33 9.38 22.76 10.93
C ARG A 33 9.66 21.27 10.64
N GLY A 34 8.65 20.45 10.41
CA GLY A 34 8.81 19.02 10.08
C GLY A 34 9.33 18.72 8.67
N LEU A 35 9.78 19.75 7.92
CA LEU A 35 10.36 19.62 6.57
C LEU A 35 11.89 19.50 6.64
N ASP A 36 12.38 18.72 7.58
CA ASP A 36 13.81 18.57 7.86
C ASP A 36 14.48 17.51 6.96
N GLU A 37 15.78 17.34 7.11
CA GLU A 37 16.59 16.34 6.38
C GLU A 37 16.03 14.92 6.52
N VAL A 38 15.49 14.59 7.69
CA VAL A 38 14.82 13.32 7.97
C VAL A 38 13.62 13.11 7.03
N HIS A 39 12.81 14.14 6.82
CA HIS A 39 11.65 14.07 5.91
C HIS A 39 12.11 13.86 4.45
N VAL A 40 13.19 14.51 4.03
CA VAL A 40 13.78 14.32 2.69
C VAL A 40 14.31 12.89 2.53
N HIS A 41 14.98 12.37 3.55
CA HIS A 41 15.49 11.00 3.56
C HIS A 41 14.37 9.96 3.46
N ILE A 42 13.34 10.07 4.32
CA ILE A 42 12.15 9.19 4.29
C ILE A 42 11.52 9.21 2.90
N ARG A 43 11.27 10.41 2.35
CA ARG A 43 10.60 10.56 1.06
C ARG A 43 11.40 9.92 -0.08
N THR A 44 12.72 10.04 -0.05
CA THR A 44 13.60 9.47 -1.08
C THR A 44 13.59 7.95 -1.02
N LYS A 45 13.71 7.39 0.19
CA LYS A 45 13.68 5.94 0.42
C LYS A 45 12.32 5.34 0.07
N ALA A 46 11.23 5.99 0.48
CA ALA A 46 9.87 5.55 0.17
C ALA A 46 9.58 5.56 -1.35
N LYS A 47 10.07 6.58 -2.08
CA LYS A 47 9.94 6.63 -3.56
C LYS A 47 10.71 5.50 -4.23
N SER A 48 11.94 5.24 -3.80
CA SER A 48 12.74 4.13 -4.33
C SER A 48 12.06 2.79 -4.07
N PHE A 49 11.52 2.58 -2.87
CA PHE A 49 10.76 1.38 -2.53
C PHE A 49 9.52 1.20 -3.41
N ALA A 50 8.75 2.27 -3.64
CA ALA A 50 7.56 2.22 -4.49
C ALA A 50 7.88 1.78 -5.93
N TRP A 51 9.05 2.15 -6.47
CA TRP A 51 9.49 1.66 -7.78
C TRP A 51 9.74 0.16 -7.79
N TYR A 52 10.36 -0.41 -6.75
CA TYR A 52 10.51 -1.87 -6.65
C TYR A 52 9.16 -2.58 -6.63
N VAL A 53 8.20 -2.08 -5.85
CA VAL A 53 6.83 -2.63 -5.81
C VAL A 53 6.16 -2.54 -7.18
N THR A 54 6.32 -1.41 -7.86
CA THR A 54 5.74 -1.20 -9.20
C THR A 54 6.32 -2.18 -10.21
N LEU A 55 7.64 -2.40 -10.20
CA LEU A 55 8.28 -3.39 -11.06
C LEU A 55 7.74 -4.80 -10.80
N VAL A 56 7.61 -5.20 -9.53
CA VAL A 56 7.03 -6.50 -9.16
C VAL A 56 5.60 -6.64 -9.70
N LEU A 57 4.77 -5.59 -9.56
CA LEU A 57 3.40 -5.61 -10.08
C LEU A 57 3.35 -5.67 -11.60
N ILE A 58 4.24 -4.96 -12.31
CA ILE A 58 4.34 -5.04 -13.77
C ILE A 58 4.64 -6.48 -14.21
N TYR A 59 5.65 -7.12 -13.59
CA TYR A 59 5.97 -8.51 -13.91
C TYR A 59 4.82 -9.45 -13.57
N PHE A 60 4.15 -9.26 -12.44
CA PHE A 60 3.00 -10.05 -12.04
C PHE A 60 1.86 -9.96 -13.07
N PHE A 61 1.44 -8.75 -13.47
CA PHE A 61 0.39 -8.58 -14.47
C PHE A 61 0.82 -9.10 -15.85
N LEU A 62 2.09 -8.92 -16.22
CA LEU A 62 2.62 -9.47 -17.46
C LEU A 62 2.52 -11.01 -17.48
N THR A 63 2.87 -11.68 -16.38
CA THR A 63 2.74 -13.13 -16.24
C THR A 63 1.28 -13.59 -16.33
N LEU A 64 0.34 -12.90 -15.67
CA LEU A 64 -1.09 -13.23 -15.77
C LEU A 64 -1.59 -13.14 -17.22
N THR A 65 -1.20 -12.09 -17.94
CA THR A 65 -1.53 -11.93 -19.37
C THR A 65 -0.96 -13.06 -20.21
N MET A 66 0.28 -13.50 -19.95
CA MET A 66 0.91 -14.61 -20.68
C MET A 66 0.23 -15.97 -20.43
N ILE A 67 -0.42 -16.14 -19.28
CA ILE A 67 -1.22 -17.34 -18.93
C ILE A 67 -2.62 -17.28 -19.56
N GLY A 68 -2.97 -16.18 -20.25
CA GLY A 68 -4.25 -16.02 -20.94
C GLY A 68 -5.37 -15.43 -20.07
N ILE A 69 -5.02 -14.81 -18.93
CA ILE A 69 -6.01 -14.11 -18.10
C ILE A 69 -6.31 -12.75 -18.73
N GLU A 70 -7.55 -12.57 -19.19
CA GLU A 70 -8.00 -11.31 -19.75
C GLU A 70 -8.20 -10.26 -18.65
N MET A 71 -7.55 -9.12 -18.81
CA MET A 71 -7.58 -8.02 -17.87
C MET A 71 -7.79 -6.71 -18.62
N SER A 72 -8.70 -5.87 -18.14
CA SER A 72 -8.92 -4.56 -18.75
C SER A 72 -7.73 -3.63 -18.46
N MET A 73 -7.38 -2.79 -19.44
CA MET A 73 -6.33 -1.77 -19.27
C MET A 73 -6.60 -0.87 -18.06
N ALA A 74 -7.87 -0.48 -17.86
CA ALA A 74 -8.30 0.33 -16.74
C ALA A 74 -8.02 -0.35 -15.39
N MET A 75 -8.28 -1.66 -15.27
CA MET A 75 -8.01 -2.44 -14.06
C MET A 75 -6.50 -2.50 -13.78
N VAL A 76 -5.70 -2.84 -14.78
CA VAL A 76 -4.23 -2.95 -14.63
C VAL A 76 -3.62 -1.60 -14.21
N LEU A 77 -4.01 -0.51 -14.88
CA LEU A 77 -3.53 0.83 -14.53
C LEU A 77 -3.95 1.26 -13.13
N SER A 78 -5.19 0.95 -12.73
CA SER A 78 -5.69 1.27 -11.38
C SER A 78 -4.91 0.54 -10.29
N LEU A 79 -4.65 -0.76 -10.49
CA LEU A 79 -3.89 -1.57 -9.52
C LEU A 79 -2.41 -1.16 -9.48
N LEU A 80 -1.80 -0.82 -10.62
CA LEU A 80 -0.45 -0.27 -10.66
C LEU A 80 -0.35 1.05 -9.92
N LEU A 81 -1.31 1.96 -10.14
CA LEU A 81 -1.35 3.26 -9.47
C LEU A 81 -1.55 3.08 -7.96
N LEU A 82 -2.48 2.22 -7.55
CA LEU A 82 -2.74 1.89 -6.15
C LEU A 82 -1.50 1.29 -5.49
N GLY A 83 -0.82 0.35 -6.15
CA GLY A 83 0.41 -0.24 -5.66
C GLY A 83 1.55 0.77 -5.52
N HIS A 84 1.74 1.63 -6.52
CA HIS A 84 2.78 2.65 -6.52
C HIS A 84 2.55 3.71 -5.43
N VAL A 85 1.38 4.35 -5.44
CA VAL A 85 1.06 5.42 -4.47
C VAL A 85 0.86 4.85 -3.07
N GLY A 86 0.22 3.69 -2.96
CA GLY A 86 -0.01 3.00 -1.69
C GLY A 86 1.29 2.57 -1.02
N SER A 87 2.20 1.93 -1.75
CA SER A 87 3.50 1.54 -1.19
C SER A 87 4.36 2.76 -0.81
N TRP A 88 4.33 3.83 -1.62
CA TRP A 88 4.99 5.09 -1.28
C TRP A 88 4.44 5.69 0.02
N GLY A 89 3.12 5.76 0.16
CA GLY A 89 2.44 6.30 1.35
C GLY A 89 2.69 5.47 2.60
N ILE A 90 2.45 4.15 2.53
CA ILE A 90 2.63 3.22 3.66
C ILE A 90 4.09 3.22 4.14
N THR A 91 5.05 3.16 3.22
CA THR A 91 6.48 3.17 3.59
C THR A 91 6.87 4.48 4.26
N SER A 92 6.34 5.60 3.78
CA SER A 92 6.58 6.91 4.39
C SER A 92 6.07 6.95 5.83
N VAL A 93 4.84 6.50 6.06
CA VAL A 93 4.21 6.45 7.40
C VAL A 93 4.96 5.50 8.33
N ILE A 94 5.29 4.29 7.88
CA ILE A 94 6.01 3.31 8.71
C ILE A 94 7.35 3.88 9.15
N MET A 95 8.10 4.51 8.24
CA MET A 95 9.40 5.11 8.58
C MET A 95 9.26 6.28 9.56
N GLU A 96 8.27 7.15 9.35
CA GLU A 96 8.01 8.29 10.23
C GLU A 96 7.63 7.84 11.65
N VAL A 97 6.73 6.85 11.75
CA VAL A 97 6.37 6.24 13.04
C VAL A 97 7.58 5.55 13.67
N ASN A 98 8.35 4.79 12.89
CA ASN A 98 9.51 4.07 13.39
C ASN A 98 10.57 5.00 14.00
N LEU A 99 10.77 6.17 13.40
CA LEU A 99 11.71 7.20 13.89
C LEU A 99 11.17 7.97 15.09
N SER A 100 9.84 8.01 15.27
CA SER A 100 9.19 8.70 16.39
C SER A 100 9.04 7.83 17.64
N ARG A 101 9.31 6.52 17.54
CA ARG A 101 9.19 5.57 18.67
C ARG A 101 10.53 5.42 19.40
N GLU A 102 10.46 5.27 20.72
CA GLU A 102 11.61 4.89 21.56
C GLU A 102 12.12 3.48 21.21
N GLU A 103 11.21 2.57 20.87
CA GLU A 103 11.51 1.22 20.40
C GLU A 103 11.14 1.09 18.92
N PRO A 104 12.12 0.99 18.01
CA PRO A 104 11.85 0.84 16.60
C PRO A 104 11.18 -0.50 16.31
N PHE A 105 10.33 -0.53 15.29
CA PHE A 105 9.79 -1.75 14.73
C PHE A 105 10.91 -2.71 14.33
N LYS A 106 10.78 -3.96 14.74
CA LYS A 106 11.66 -5.03 14.29
C LYS A 106 11.32 -5.38 12.83
N PRO A 107 12.28 -5.31 11.90
CA PRO A 107 12.08 -5.63 10.48
C PRO A 107 11.32 -6.94 10.18
N PRO A 108 11.54 -8.06 10.90
CA PRO A 108 10.85 -9.32 10.57
C PRO A 108 9.33 -9.27 10.77
N TYR A 109 8.81 -8.58 11.78
CA TYR A 109 7.36 -8.50 12.03
C TYR A 109 6.66 -7.58 11.04
N VAL A 110 7.29 -6.44 10.72
CA VAL A 110 6.79 -5.52 9.70
C VAL A 110 6.77 -6.19 8.33
N ALA A 111 7.86 -6.87 7.96
CA ALA A 111 7.92 -7.63 6.72
C ALA A 111 6.85 -8.73 6.67
N GLY A 112 6.73 -9.53 7.74
CA GLY A 112 5.73 -10.61 7.82
C GLY A 112 4.30 -10.12 7.68
N GLY A 113 3.93 -9.05 8.39
CA GLY A 113 2.58 -8.49 8.30
C GLY A 113 2.28 -7.85 6.94
N ILE A 114 3.24 -7.12 6.34
CA ILE A 114 3.10 -6.58 4.98
C ILE A 114 2.95 -7.71 3.96
N ILE A 115 3.77 -8.77 4.06
CA ILE A 115 3.70 -9.93 3.17
C ILE A 115 2.33 -10.59 3.26
N LEU A 116 1.80 -10.79 4.47
CA LEU A 116 0.48 -11.38 4.67
C LEU A 116 -0.63 -10.52 4.02
N ILE A 117 -0.58 -9.20 4.21
CA ILE A 117 -1.53 -8.26 3.57
C ILE A 117 -1.42 -8.39 2.04
N CYS A 118 -0.23 -8.23 1.48
CA CYS A 118 -0.01 -8.26 0.04
C CYS A 118 -0.45 -9.60 -0.57
N LEU A 119 -0.07 -10.72 0.04
CA LEU A 119 -0.44 -12.06 -0.44
C LEU A 119 -1.95 -12.27 -0.39
N SER A 120 -2.60 -11.85 0.69
CA SER A 120 -4.06 -11.96 0.81
C SER A 120 -4.77 -11.14 -0.29
N VAL A 121 -4.38 -9.87 -0.49
CA VAL A 121 -4.99 -9.03 -1.53
C VAL A 121 -4.78 -9.65 -2.91
N LEU A 122 -3.58 -10.13 -3.21
CA LEU A 122 -3.29 -10.77 -4.51
C LEU A 122 -4.13 -12.03 -4.73
N ILE A 123 -4.16 -12.94 -3.77
CA ILE A 123 -4.92 -14.20 -3.88
C ILE A 123 -6.42 -13.92 -4.08
N PHE A 124 -7.01 -13.07 -3.22
CA PHE A 124 -8.44 -12.78 -3.33
C PHE A 124 -8.78 -11.97 -4.59
N THR A 125 -7.88 -11.13 -5.08
CA THR A 125 -8.06 -10.44 -6.37
C THR A 125 -8.05 -11.43 -7.53
N VAL A 126 -7.11 -12.38 -7.55
CA VAL A 126 -7.06 -13.43 -8.59
C VAL A 126 -8.32 -14.30 -8.55
N ILE A 127 -8.75 -14.73 -7.36
CA ILE A 127 -9.99 -15.50 -7.19
C ILE A 127 -11.20 -14.70 -7.68
N THR A 128 -11.28 -13.41 -7.34
CA THR A 128 -12.37 -12.53 -7.76
C THR A 128 -12.43 -12.39 -9.28
N ILE A 129 -11.27 -12.22 -9.94
CA ILE A 129 -11.19 -12.16 -11.40
C ILE A 129 -11.59 -13.50 -12.03
N ALA A 130 -11.09 -14.62 -11.50
CA ALA A 130 -11.34 -15.95 -12.05
C ALA A 130 -12.79 -16.42 -11.90
N THR A 131 -13.47 -16.01 -10.82
CA THR A 131 -14.84 -16.44 -10.51
C THR A 131 -15.90 -15.40 -10.90
N HIS A 132 -15.50 -14.17 -11.24
CA HIS A 132 -16.37 -13.00 -11.41
C HIS A 132 -17.25 -12.67 -10.20
N VAL A 133 -16.84 -13.10 -9.00
CA VAL A 133 -17.59 -12.92 -7.75
C VAL A 133 -16.86 -11.92 -6.85
N TRP A 134 -17.40 -10.71 -6.73
CA TRP A 134 -16.75 -9.60 -6.04
C TRP A 134 -16.64 -9.75 -4.52
N TRP A 135 -17.54 -10.51 -3.87
CA TRP A 135 -17.57 -10.62 -2.41
C TRP A 135 -16.38 -11.42 -1.84
N TYR A 136 -15.65 -12.16 -2.68
CA TYR A 136 -14.40 -12.80 -2.27
C TYR A 136 -13.35 -11.80 -1.78
N LEU A 137 -13.40 -10.54 -2.22
CA LEU A 137 -12.55 -9.48 -1.69
C LEU A 137 -12.80 -9.22 -0.19
N LEU A 138 -14.03 -9.43 0.29
CA LEU A 138 -14.37 -9.24 1.71
C LEU A 138 -13.70 -10.31 2.60
N LEU A 139 -13.47 -11.51 2.07
CA LEU A 139 -12.74 -12.56 2.76
C LEU A 139 -11.25 -12.22 2.96
N GLY A 140 -10.71 -11.24 2.22
CA GLY A 140 -9.37 -10.72 2.44
C GLY A 140 -9.23 -9.79 3.65
N ILE A 141 -10.34 -9.21 4.14
CA ILE A 141 -10.33 -8.24 5.24
C ILE A 141 -9.75 -8.83 6.54
N PRO A 142 -10.12 -10.05 6.99
CA PRO A 142 -9.54 -10.65 8.19
C PRO A 142 -8.02 -10.86 8.09
N PHE A 143 -7.52 -11.26 6.91
CA PHE A 143 -6.08 -11.45 6.69
C PHE A 143 -5.33 -10.13 6.66
N ALA A 144 -5.93 -9.10 6.05
CA ALA A 144 -5.37 -7.75 6.05
C ALA A 144 -5.31 -7.18 7.48
N ALA A 145 -6.37 -7.37 8.26
CA ALA A 145 -6.42 -6.97 9.66
C ALA A 145 -5.39 -7.74 10.51
N GLY A 146 -5.27 -9.06 10.31
CA GLY A 146 -4.26 -9.89 10.98
C GLY A 146 -2.84 -9.45 10.66
N GLY A 147 -2.54 -9.14 9.39
CA GLY A 147 -1.25 -8.60 9.00
C GLY A 147 -0.95 -7.24 9.63
N LEU A 148 -1.94 -6.36 9.73
CA LEU A 148 -1.84 -5.08 10.44
C LEU A 148 -1.56 -5.26 11.94
N ILE A 149 -2.22 -6.24 12.58
CA ILE A 149 -1.95 -6.53 13.99
C ILE A 149 -0.51 -7.01 14.16
N ILE A 150 -0.03 -7.91 13.30
CA ILE A 150 1.35 -8.43 13.33
C ILE A 150 2.38 -7.31 13.13
N THR A 151 2.15 -6.37 12.19
CA THR A 151 3.08 -5.24 12.00
C THR A 151 3.11 -4.31 13.21
N LEU A 152 1.98 -4.17 13.92
CA LEU A 152 1.83 -3.31 15.10
C LEU A 152 2.21 -4.00 16.41
N MET A 153 2.41 -5.33 16.44
CA MET A 153 2.76 -6.06 17.65
C MET A 153 4.03 -5.48 18.29
N ARG A 154 3.91 -5.10 19.57
CA ARG A 154 5.02 -4.62 20.38
C ARG A 154 5.87 -5.82 20.80
N PRO A 155 7.22 -5.73 20.81
CA PRO A 155 8.06 -6.81 21.30
C PRO A 155 7.67 -7.18 22.74
N LYS A 156 7.61 -8.47 23.02
CA LYS A 156 7.62 -8.95 24.41
C LYS A 156 9.04 -8.71 24.94
N HIS A 157 9.16 -8.05 26.09
CA HIS A 157 10.45 -7.86 26.75
C HIS A 157 10.99 -9.24 27.10
N THR A 158 11.95 -9.74 26.33
CA THR A 158 12.67 -10.95 26.72
C THR A 158 13.70 -10.51 27.74
N GLU A 159 13.34 -10.59 29.02
CA GLU A 159 14.36 -10.57 30.08
C GLU A 159 15.22 -11.83 29.88
N SER A 160 16.41 -11.63 29.31
CA SER A 160 17.46 -12.64 29.34
C SER A 160 18.01 -12.68 30.76
N PHE A 161 17.62 -13.72 31.51
CA PHE A 161 18.31 -14.16 32.71
C PHE A 161 19.65 -14.82 32.36
#